data_AF-A0A2V6Z946-F1
#
_entry.id   AF-A0A2V6Z946-F1
#
_cell.length_a   1.000
_cell.length_b   1.000
_cell.length_c   1.000
_cell.angle_alpha   90.00
_cell.angle_beta   90.00
_cell.angle_gamma   90.00
#
_symmetry.space_group_name_H-M   'P 1'
#
loop_
_entity.id
_entity.type
_entity.pdbx_description
1 polymer ?
#
loop_
_entity_poly.entity_id
_entity_poly.type
_entity_poly.pdbx_seq_one_letter_code
_entity_poly.pdbx_strand_id
1 'polypeptide(L)'
;MTKRQALGQHFLRDGAIAREIVDLVRPTERDLVVEIGPGEGALTSILAGRAGRVVALEIDRALGGALRARLPAVEVLDADARTWDYTRLAAPAGGRVLIVGNLPYSVGKPILMALIGARAAIHEMALMLQREVAERVAAPPGGKTYGSLS
;
A
#
# COMPACT_ATOMS: atom_id res chain seq x y z
N MET A 1 6.21 8.34 -24.65
CA MET A 1 5.65 8.22 -23.29
C MET A 1 6.65 7.41 -22.47
N THR A 2 7.13 7.91 -21.33
CA THR A 2 8.10 7.15 -20.51
C THR A 2 7.41 6.02 -19.75
N LYS A 3 8.13 4.95 -19.41
CA LYS A 3 7.59 3.83 -18.59
C LYS A 3 6.97 4.34 -17.28
N ARG A 4 7.56 5.38 -16.68
CA ARG A 4 7.05 6.09 -15.49
C ARG A 4 5.67 6.72 -15.72
N GLN A 5 5.48 7.40 -16.85
CA GLN A 5 4.20 8.01 -17.22
C GLN A 5 3.13 6.95 -17.53
N ALA A 6 3.50 5.86 -18.20
CA ALA A 6 2.59 4.76 -18.50
C ALA A 6 2.08 4.05 -17.22
N LEU A 7 2.91 3.98 -16.18
CA LEU A 7 2.57 3.39 -14.89
C LEU A 7 1.98 4.40 -13.88
N GLY A 8 1.88 5.69 -14.24
CA GLY A 8 1.36 6.73 -13.34
C GLY A 8 2.18 6.93 -12.06
N GLN A 9 3.49 6.71 -12.11
CA GLN A 9 4.36 6.73 -10.94
C GLN A 9 4.60 8.15 -10.40
N HIS A 10 4.16 8.41 -9.17
CA HIS A 10 4.47 9.60 -8.40
C HIS A 10 5.20 9.21 -7.11
N PHE A 11 6.48 9.55 -7.00
CA PHE A 11 7.29 9.16 -5.85
C PHE A 11 7.14 10.14 -4.70
N LEU A 12 6.82 9.60 -3.52
CA LEU A 12 6.89 10.35 -2.28
C LEU A 12 8.37 10.56 -1.92
N ARG A 13 8.78 11.83 -1.83
CA ARG A 13 10.16 12.21 -1.48
C ARG A 13 10.28 12.88 -0.11
N ASP A 14 9.17 13.35 0.44
CA ASP A 14 9.16 13.96 1.76
C ASP A 14 9.18 12.88 2.84
N GLY A 15 10.29 12.82 3.58
CA GLY A 15 10.49 11.86 4.66
C GLY A 15 9.64 12.12 5.89
N ALA A 16 9.16 13.34 6.12
CA ALA A 16 8.24 13.66 7.21
C ALA A 16 6.85 13.11 6.90
N ILE A 17 6.33 13.38 5.70
CA ILE A 17 5.05 12.81 5.24
C ILE A 17 5.10 11.29 5.20
N ALA A 18 6.23 10.71 4.75
CA ALA A 18 6.42 9.26 4.78
C ALA A 18 6.30 8.67 6.19
N ARG A 19 6.88 9.35 7.20
CA ARG A 19 6.76 8.95 8.60
C ARG A 19 5.33 9.10 9.10
N GLU A 20 4.68 10.22 8.83
CA GLU A 20 3.29 10.46 9.21
C GLU A 20 2.34 9.38 8.67
N ILE A 21 2.50 8.97 7.41
CA ILE A 21 1.70 7.89 6.81
C ILE A 21 1.92 6.57 7.56
N VAL A 22 3.17 6.20 7.86
CA VAL A 22 3.47 4.98 8.63
C VAL A 22 2.93 5.07 10.05
N ASP A 23 2.97 6.25 10.66
CA ASP A 23 2.48 6.52 12.00
C ASP A 23 0.95 6.43 12.12
N LEU A 24 0.19 6.47 11.01
CA LEU A 24 -1.26 6.25 11.05
C LEU A 24 -1.61 4.84 11.54
N VAL A 25 -0.89 3.81 11.06
CA VAL A 25 -1.15 2.40 11.40
C VAL A 25 -0.32 1.89 12.59
N ARG A 26 0.69 2.67 13.02
CA ARG A 26 1.58 2.38 14.15
C ARG A 26 2.05 0.91 14.14
N PRO A 27 2.81 0.49 13.11
CA PRO A 27 3.22 -0.90 12.99
C PRO A 27 4.15 -1.28 14.14
N THR A 28 4.09 -2.56 14.52
CA THR A 28 4.91 -3.16 15.57
C THR A 28 5.66 -4.37 15.03
N GLU A 29 6.64 -4.85 15.78
CA GLU A 29 7.44 -6.06 15.45
C GLU A 29 6.61 -7.35 15.36
N ARG A 30 5.32 -7.32 15.69
CA ARG A 30 4.39 -8.44 15.52
C ARG A 30 3.55 -8.36 14.25
N ASP A 31 3.49 -7.20 13.62
CA ASP A 31 2.60 -6.96 12.50
C ASP A 31 3.22 -7.43 11.18
N LEU A 32 2.35 -7.96 10.32
CA LEU A 32 2.60 -8.11 8.89
C LEU A 32 2.14 -6.84 8.19
N VAL A 33 3.05 -6.16 7.52
CA VAL A 33 2.74 -5.00 6.68
C VAL A 33 2.88 -5.38 5.21
N VAL A 34 1.84 -5.13 4.42
CA VAL A 34 1.91 -5.17 2.96
C VAL A 34 1.99 -3.75 2.42
N GLU A 35 3.08 -3.42 1.74
CA GLU A 35 3.24 -2.16 1.04
C GLU A 35 2.87 -2.31 -0.44
N ILE A 36 1.97 -1.46 -0.93
CA ILE A 36 1.56 -1.44 -2.34
C ILE A 36 2.32 -0.32 -3.07
N GLY A 37 3.05 -0.70 -4.12
CA GLY A 37 3.77 0.25 -4.96
C GLY A 37 4.88 0.99 -4.19
N PRO A 38 5.87 0.27 -3.64
CA PRO A 38 6.92 0.87 -2.83
C PRO A 38 7.78 1.89 -3.61
N GLY A 39 7.89 1.74 -4.94
CA GLY A 39 8.66 2.64 -5.78
C GLY A 39 10.13 2.74 -5.34
N GLU A 40 10.59 3.95 -5.01
CA GLU A 40 11.93 4.20 -4.48
C GLU A 40 12.07 3.83 -2.98
N GLY A 41 11.04 3.26 -2.36
CA GLY A 41 11.06 2.69 -1.01
C GLY A 41 11.00 3.72 0.13
N ALA A 42 10.30 4.84 -0.08
CA ALA A 42 10.16 5.90 0.90
C ALA A 42 9.45 5.44 2.18
N LEU A 43 8.34 4.69 2.04
CA LEU A 43 7.65 4.08 3.19
C LEU A 43 8.35 2.78 3.60
N THR A 44 8.77 1.95 2.62
CA THR A 44 9.47 0.67 2.86
C THR A 44 10.62 0.79 3.85
N SER A 45 11.46 1.82 3.70
CA SER A 45 12.66 1.99 4.55
C SER A 45 12.30 2.24 6.02
N ILE A 46 11.17 2.89 6.28
CA ILE A 46 10.66 3.15 7.64
C ILE A 46 9.99 1.89 8.18
N LEU A 47 9.16 1.23 7.37
CA LEU A 47 8.45 0.00 7.73
C LEU A 47 9.41 -1.14 8.09
N ALA A 48 10.51 -1.28 7.34
CA ALA A 48 11.52 -2.31 7.56
C ALA A 48 12.16 -2.26 8.96
N GLY A 49 12.17 -1.08 9.60
CA GLY A 49 12.71 -0.91 10.96
C GLY A 49 11.66 -0.97 12.07
N ARG A 50 10.39 -1.22 11.76
CA ARG A 50 9.29 -1.14 12.75
C ARG A 50 8.33 -2.32 12.71
N ALA A 51 8.11 -2.91 11.53
CA ALA A 51 7.22 -4.04 11.35
C ALA A 51 7.97 -5.36 11.54
N GLY A 52 7.24 -6.39 12.00
CA GLY A 52 7.81 -7.75 12.11
C GLY A 52 8.11 -8.38 10.76
N ARG A 53 7.24 -8.14 9.78
CA ARG A 53 7.44 -8.56 8.39
C ARG A 53 6.89 -7.51 7.44
N VAL A 54 7.65 -7.20 6.39
CA VAL A 54 7.22 -6.30 5.31
C VAL A 54 7.22 -7.08 3.99
N VAL A 55 6.07 -7.06 3.32
CA VAL A 55 5.90 -7.56 1.95
C VAL A 55 5.62 -6.39 1.04
N ALA A 56 6.47 -6.13 0.05
CA ALA A 56 6.30 -5.01 -0.87
C ALA A 56 5.89 -5.53 -2.26
N LEU A 57 4.73 -5.09 -2.75
CA LEU A 57 4.20 -5.47 -4.06
C LEU A 57 4.57 -4.40 -5.09
N GLU A 58 5.45 -4.75 -6.03
CA GLU A 58 5.93 -3.83 -7.07
C GLU A 58 5.74 -4.43 -8.47
N ILE A 59 5.14 -3.66 -9.38
CA ILE A 59 4.91 -4.08 -10.76
C ILE A 59 6.13 -3.76 -11.66
N ASP A 60 6.88 -2.69 -11.33
CA ASP A 60 8.12 -2.36 -12.01
C ASP A 60 9.30 -3.17 -11.45
N ARG A 61 9.62 -4.26 -12.13
CA ARG A 61 10.73 -5.17 -11.78
C ARG A 61 12.07 -4.47 -11.58
N ALA A 62 12.33 -3.33 -12.24
CA ALA A 62 13.58 -2.59 -12.06
C ALA A 62 13.62 -1.92 -10.67
N LEU A 63 12.51 -1.31 -10.25
CA LEU A 63 12.38 -0.74 -8.90
C LEU A 63 12.37 -1.85 -7.86
N GLY A 64 11.64 -2.93 -8.10
CA GLY A 64 11.61 -4.10 -7.22
C GLY A 64 13.00 -4.70 -7.01
N GLY A 65 13.78 -4.87 -8.08
CA GLY A 65 15.16 -5.35 -8.01
C GLY A 65 16.08 -4.41 -7.22
N ALA A 66 16.00 -3.10 -7.46
CA ALA A 66 16.77 -2.11 -6.71
C ALA A 66 16.40 -2.11 -5.21
N LEU A 67 15.12 -2.28 -4.89
CA LEU A 67 14.62 -2.33 -3.52
C LEU A 67 15.12 -3.58 -2.80
N ARG A 68 15.07 -4.76 -3.43
CA ARG A 68 15.63 -6.01 -2.88
C ARG A 68 17.12 -5.89 -2.54
N ALA A 69 17.89 -5.27 -3.44
CA ALA A 69 19.32 -5.08 -3.23
C ALA A 69 19.62 -4.13 -2.05
N ARG A 70 18.79 -3.12 -1.85
CA ARG A 70 18.98 -2.11 -0.80
C ARG A 70 18.40 -2.53 0.56
N LEU A 71 17.30 -3.28 0.57
CA LEU A 71 16.55 -3.69 1.77
C LEU A 71 16.34 -5.22 1.77
N PRO A 72 17.38 -6.02 2.04
CA PRO A 72 17.30 -7.49 1.92
C PRO A 72 16.37 -8.15 2.94
N ALA A 73 16.03 -7.46 4.04
CA ALA A 73 15.06 -7.93 5.03
C ALA A 73 13.59 -7.79 4.59
N VAL A 74 13.33 -7.05 3.50
CA VAL A 74 11.99 -6.84 2.95
C VAL A 74 11.70 -7.86 1.86
N GLU A 75 10.57 -8.54 1.95
CA GLU A 75 10.10 -9.44 0.92
C GLU A 75 9.48 -8.63 -0.22
N VAL A 76 10.23 -8.38 -1.29
CA VAL A 76 9.70 -7.67 -2.45
C VAL A 76 9.20 -8.69 -3.48
N LEU A 77 7.95 -8.56 -3.89
CA LEU A 77 7.30 -9.41 -4.88
C LEU A 77 7.06 -8.62 -6.17
N ASP A 78 7.46 -9.21 -7.31
CA ASP A 78 7.13 -8.68 -8.64
C ASP A 78 5.66 -9.01 -8.93
N ALA A 79 4.75 -8.18 -8.44
CA ALA A 79 3.32 -8.49 -8.37
C ALA A 79 2.44 -7.30 -8.78
N ASP A 80 1.31 -7.61 -9.41
CA ASP A 80 0.27 -6.64 -9.68
C ASP A 80 -0.71 -6.57 -8.50
N ALA A 81 -0.70 -5.46 -7.78
CA ALA A 81 -1.55 -5.22 -6.63
C ALA A 81 -3.06 -5.28 -6.95
N ARG A 82 -3.46 -5.18 -8.22
CA ARG A 82 -4.87 -5.27 -8.63
C ARG A 82 -5.42 -6.69 -8.58
N THR A 83 -4.56 -7.68 -8.75
CA THR A 83 -4.94 -9.10 -8.90
C THR A 83 -4.29 -10.01 -7.86
N TRP A 84 -3.45 -9.46 -6.99
CA TRP A 84 -2.84 -10.20 -5.90
C TRP A 84 -3.91 -10.68 -4.89
N ASP A 85 -3.78 -11.92 -4.43
CA ASP A 85 -4.77 -12.57 -3.57
C ASP A 85 -4.57 -12.20 -2.09
N TYR A 86 -5.15 -11.06 -1.70
CA TYR A 86 -5.12 -10.58 -0.31
C TYR A 86 -5.87 -11.47 0.67
N THR A 87 -6.75 -12.36 0.21
CA THR A 87 -7.55 -13.23 1.12
C THR A 87 -6.69 -14.27 1.83
N ARG A 88 -5.48 -14.52 1.31
CA ARG A 88 -4.50 -15.45 1.89
C ARG A 88 -3.64 -14.81 2.99
N LEU A 89 -3.77 -13.50 3.22
CA LEU A 89 -3.06 -12.84 4.29
C LEU A 89 -3.54 -13.39 5.64
N ALA A 90 -2.58 -13.75 6.48
CA ALA A 90 -2.81 -14.21 7.83
C ALA A 90 -1.98 -13.36 8.79
N ALA A 91 -2.63 -12.89 9.85
CA ALA A 91 -1.94 -12.18 10.91
C ALA A 91 -0.98 -13.14 11.63
N PRO A 92 0.25 -12.69 11.96
CA PRO A 92 1.10 -13.41 12.89
C PRO A 92 0.43 -13.55 14.27
N ALA A 93 0.90 -14.51 15.09
CA ALA A 93 0.35 -14.70 16.42
C ALA A 93 0.47 -13.42 17.27
N GLY A 94 -0.67 -12.87 17.70
CA GLY A 94 -0.73 -11.61 18.46
C GLY A 94 -0.35 -10.36 17.67
N GLY A 95 -0.33 -10.43 16.34
CA GLY A 95 -0.09 -9.32 15.43
C GLY A 95 -1.30 -8.98 14.55
N ARG A 96 -1.13 -8.00 13.67
CA ARG A 96 -2.15 -7.55 12.71
C ARG A 96 -1.66 -7.71 11.28
N VAL A 97 -2.59 -7.58 10.34
CA VAL A 97 -2.30 -7.36 8.91
C VAL A 97 -2.62 -5.91 8.58
N LEU A 98 -1.59 -5.17 8.20
CA LEU A 98 -1.67 -3.74 7.87
C LEU A 98 -1.36 -3.54 6.39
N ILE A 99 -2.11 -2.69 5.71
CA ILE A 99 -1.83 -2.29 4.32
C ILE A 99 -1.38 -0.84 4.31
N VAL A 100 -0.27 -0.57 3.65
CA VAL A 100 0.25 0.78 3.47
C VAL A 100 0.54 1.01 1.99
N GLY A 101 0.33 2.21 1.47
CA GLY A 101 0.73 2.47 0.08
C GLY A 101 0.43 3.86 -0.42
N ASN A 102 1.22 4.28 -1.41
CA ASN A 102 0.93 5.46 -2.21
C ASN A 102 0.37 5.02 -3.56
N LEU A 103 -0.95 4.99 -3.67
CA LEU A 103 -1.60 4.31 -4.80
C LEU A 103 -1.55 5.19 -6.07
N PRO A 104 -1.15 4.62 -7.23
CA PRO A 104 -1.13 5.37 -8.47
C PRO A 104 -2.54 5.76 -8.91
N TYR A 105 -2.67 6.96 -9.45
CA TYR A 105 -3.95 7.56 -9.83
C TYR A 105 -4.75 6.75 -10.85
N SER A 106 -4.06 6.14 -11.82
CA SER A 106 -4.69 5.36 -12.88
C SER A 106 -5.27 4.01 -12.41
N VAL A 107 -4.80 3.48 -11.27
CA VAL A 107 -5.14 2.13 -10.80
C VAL A 107 -5.60 2.05 -9.34
N GLY A 108 -5.74 3.20 -8.66
CA GLY A 108 -6.16 3.25 -7.26
C GLY A 108 -7.52 2.60 -6.99
N LYS A 109 -8.53 2.84 -7.85
CA LYS A 109 -9.88 2.25 -7.68
C LYS A 109 -9.88 0.71 -7.74
N PRO A 110 -9.31 0.05 -8.77
CA PRO A 110 -9.19 -1.41 -8.80
C PRO A 110 -8.46 -2.00 -7.58
N ILE A 111 -7.38 -1.36 -7.13
CA ILE A 111 -6.64 -1.80 -5.93
C ILE A 111 -7.53 -1.73 -4.69
N LEU A 112 -8.23 -0.60 -4.49
CA LEU A 112 -9.17 -0.44 -3.37
C LEU A 112 -10.26 -1.52 -3.37
N MET A 113 -10.81 -1.86 -4.54
CA MET A 113 -11.82 -2.92 -4.66
C MET A 113 -11.27 -4.29 -4.23
N ALA A 114 -10.05 -4.63 -4.64
CA ALA A 114 -9.39 -5.87 -4.24
C ALA A 114 -9.18 -5.92 -2.71
N LEU A 115 -8.74 -4.82 -2.11
CA LEU A 115 -8.54 -4.69 -0.66
C LEU A 115 -9.85 -4.82 0.12
N ILE A 116 -10.91 -4.13 -0.32
CA ILE A 116 -12.25 -4.21 0.30
C ILE A 116 -12.83 -5.64 0.21
N GLY A 117 -12.58 -6.33 -0.91
CA GLY A 117 -12.93 -7.73 -1.09
C GLY A 117 -12.26 -8.66 -0.07
N ALA A 118 -11.05 -8.32 0.38
CA ALA A 118 -10.27 -9.06 1.36
C ALA A 118 -10.33 -8.47 2.78
N ARG A 119 -11.29 -7.59 3.08
CA ARG A 119 -11.40 -6.91 4.38
C ARG A 119 -11.42 -7.82 5.61
N ALA A 120 -11.81 -9.09 5.47
CA ALA A 120 -11.79 -10.06 6.56
C ALA A 120 -10.37 -10.44 7.00
N ALA A 121 -9.38 -10.32 6.10
CA ALA A 121 -7.98 -10.62 6.38
C ALA A 121 -7.17 -9.38 6.79
N ILE A 122 -7.72 -8.17 6.60
CA ILE A 122 -7.01 -6.89 6.75
C ILE A 122 -7.55 -6.16 7.99
N HIS A 123 -6.65 -5.75 8.88
CA HIS A 123 -7.03 -5.08 10.12
C HIS A 123 -7.11 -3.57 9.94
N GLU A 124 -6.17 -2.99 9.21
CA GLU A 124 -6.07 -1.54 9.04
C GLU A 124 -5.35 -1.19 7.74
N MET A 125 -5.68 -0.03 7.17
CA MET A 125 -5.05 0.46 5.94
C MET A 125 -4.74 1.95 6.05
N ALA A 126 -3.53 2.37 5.66
CA ALA A 126 -3.17 3.76 5.42
C ALA A 126 -2.74 3.95 3.96
N LEU A 127 -3.60 4.59 3.17
CA LEU A 127 -3.42 4.73 1.73
C LEU A 127 -3.39 6.21 1.35
N MET A 128 -2.38 6.62 0.60
CA MET A 128 -2.35 7.91 -0.08
C MET A 128 -3.02 7.79 -1.44
N LEU A 129 -3.97 8.68 -1.71
CA LEU A 129 -4.87 8.70 -2.86
C LEU A 129 -5.09 10.14 -3.32
N GLN A 130 -5.65 10.33 -4.52
CA GLN A 130 -6.17 11.65 -4.87
C GLN A 130 -7.30 12.05 -3.94
N ARG A 131 -7.35 13.34 -3.63
CA ARG A 131 -8.33 13.92 -2.72
C ARG A 131 -9.76 13.56 -3.10
N GLU A 132 -10.14 13.66 -4.37
CA GLU A 132 -11.49 13.34 -4.85
C GLU A 132 -11.84 11.86 -4.72
N VAL A 133 -10.83 10.97 -4.80
CA VAL A 133 -11.04 9.53 -4.58
C VAL A 133 -11.25 9.25 -3.09
N ALA A 134 -10.43 9.87 -2.22
CA ALA A 134 -10.56 9.75 -0.78
C ALA A 134 -11.91 10.30 -0.28
N GLU A 135 -12.31 11.48 -0.75
CA GLU A 135 -13.60 12.11 -0.41
C GLU A 135 -14.80 11.22 -0.81
N ARG A 136 -14.70 10.51 -1.93
CA ARG A 136 -15.75 9.57 -2.37
C ARG A 136 -15.81 8.32 -1.50
N VAL A 137 -14.66 7.75 -1.13
CA VAL A 137 -14.60 6.58 -0.24
C VAL A 137 -15.12 6.93 1.15
N ALA A 138 -14.89 8.16 1.62
CA ALA A 138 -15.37 8.64 2.91
C ALA A 138 -16.81 9.18 2.88
N ALA A 139 -17.48 9.18 1.72
CA ALA A 139 -18.80 9.80 1.59
C ALA A 139 -19.87 8.98 2.36
N PRO A 140 -20.70 9.63 3.20
CA PRO A 140 -21.77 8.94 3.91
C PRO A 140 -22.88 8.46 2.95
N PRO A 141 -23.68 7.46 3.36
CA PRO A 141 -24.83 7.01 2.59
C PRO A 141 -25.79 8.14 2.20
N GLY A 142 -26.12 8.23 0.90
CA GLY A 142 -27.14 9.16 0.38
C GLY A 142 -26.67 10.55 -0.06
N GLY A 143 -25.36 10.85 -0.07
CA GLY A 143 -24.81 12.11 -0.60
C GLY A 143 -24.63 12.13 -2.13
N LYS A 144 -24.43 13.32 -2.73
CA LYS A 144 -24.13 13.49 -4.18
C LYS A 144 -22.85 12.77 -4.65
N THR A 145 -21.94 12.41 -3.73
CA THR A 145 -20.71 11.64 -3.95
C THR A 145 -20.87 10.14 -3.69
N TYR A 146 -22.07 9.68 -3.31
CA TYR A 146 -22.34 8.27 -3.01
C TYR A 146 -22.25 7.41 -4.28
N GLY A 147 -21.43 6.35 -4.25
CA GLY A 147 -21.26 5.43 -5.37
C GLY A 147 -20.70 4.08 -4.93
N SER A 148 -20.27 3.24 -5.88
CA SER A 148 -19.81 1.84 -5.62
C SER A 148 -18.60 1.67 -4.67
N LEU A 149 -18.06 2.77 -4.14
CA LEU A 149 -16.88 2.86 -3.28
C LEU A 149 -17.20 3.42 -1.89
N SER A 150 -18.43 3.87 -1.68
CA SER A 150 -18.95 4.49 -0.46
C SER A 150 -19.73 3.48 0.37
#